data_AF-A0A834DRN5-F1
#
_entry.id   AF-A0A834DRN5-F1
#
_cell.length_a   1.000
_cell.length_b   1.000
_cell.length_c   1.000
_cell.angle_alpha   90.00
_cell.angle_beta   90.00
_cell.angle_gamma   90.00
#
_symmetry.space_group_name_H-M   'P 1'
#
loop_
_entity.id
_entity.type
_entity.pdbx_description
1 polymer ?
#
loop_
_entity_poly.entity_id
_entity_poly.type
_entity_poly.pdbx_seq_one_letter_code
_entity_poly.pdbx_strand_id
1 'polypeptide(L)'
;MAQCRDLENHHHEKLLEIAISALEKMVKGELEEDLPDEVRALFVDKDTVVNAVGSSHDIHLLKIDNREDELVTRVNSWCTHLVDKIHKDEIMRNRRRVKEINQYIDHMQNELDNLECSDIID
;
A
#
# COMPACT_ATOMS: atom_id res chain seq x y z
N MET A 1 -5.03 9.55 -5.02
CA MET A 1 -3.80 10.10 -4.42
C MET A 1 -3.53 11.53 -4.88
N ALA A 2 -3.79 11.89 -6.14
CA ALA A 2 -3.92 13.30 -6.56
C ALA A 2 -4.78 14.14 -5.60
N GLN A 3 -5.98 13.64 -5.23
CA GLN A 3 -6.85 14.31 -4.25
C GLN A 3 -6.21 14.57 -2.88
N CYS A 4 -5.31 13.70 -2.38
CA CYS A 4 -4.64 13.93 -1.10
C CYS A 4 -3.58 15.03 -1.21
N ARG A 5 -2.83 15.06 -2.31
CA ARG A 5 -1.89 16.15 -2.59
C ARG A 5 -2.64 17.48 -2.82
N ASP A 6 -3.75 17.46 -3.53
CA ASP A 6 -4.58 18.65 -3.76
C ASP A 6 -5.14 19.22 -2.43
N LEU A 7 -5.60 18.34 -1.53
CA LEU A 7 -6.07 18.76 -0.20
C LEU A 7 -4.93 19.29 0.66
N GLU A 8 -3.74 18.69 0.59
CA GLU A 8 -2.56 19.18 1.31
C GLU A 8 -2.08 20.52 0.76
N ASN A 9 -2.13 20.74 -0.57
CA ASN A 9 -1.82 22.04 -1.18
C ASN A 9 -2.79 23.11 -0.68
N HIS A 10 -4.10 22.82 -0.68
CA HIS A 10 -5.11 23.74 -0.14
C HIS A 10 -4.94 24.01 1.36
N HIS A 11 -4.54 22.98 2.12
CA HIS A 11 -4.21 23.14 3.53
C HIS A 11 -3.02 24.08 3.73
N HIS A 12 -1.94 23.88 2.96
CA HIS A 12 -0.75 24.71 3.00
C HIS A 12 -1.06 26.17 2.65
N GLU A 13 -1.80 26.42 1.56
CA GLU A 13 -2.19 27.78 1.14
C GLU A 13 -2.96 28.52 2.24
N LYS A 14 -3.97 27.86 2.82
CA LYS A 14 -4.78 28.45 3.89
C LYS A 14 -4.01 28.64 5.19
N LEU A 15 -3.18 27.67 5.56
CA LEU A 15 -2.35 27.76 6.76
C LEU A 15 -1.38 28.92 6.64
N LEU A 16 -0.76 29.09 5.47
CA LEU A 16 0.14 30.19 5.20
C LEU A 16 -0.59 31.54 5.27
N GLU A 17 -1.77 31.65 4.65
CA GLU A 17 -2.60 32.86 4.75
C GLU A 17 -2.89 33.25 6.21
N ILE A 18 -3.33 32.28 7.01
CA ILE A 18 -3.63 32.49 8.43
C ILE A 18 -2.37 32.87 9.22
N ALA A 19 -1.25 32.18 8.98
CA ALA A 19 0.00 32.44 9.68
C ALA A 19 0.56 33.83 9.38
N ILE A 20 0.49 34.27 8.11
CA ILE A 20 0.86 35.64 7.73
C ILE A 20 -0.07 36.67 8.37
N SER A 21 -1.38 36.43 8.37
CA SER A 21 -2.33 37.33 9.04
C SER A 21 -2.08 37.42 10.55
N ALA A 22 -1.70 36.31 11.19
CA ALA A 22 -1.33 36.29 12.61
C ALA A 22 -0.05 37.10 12.87
N LEU A 23 0.99 36.93 12.03
CA LEU A 23 2.22 37.72 12.10
C LEU A 23 1.93 39.23 12.02
N GLU A 24 1.09 39.65 11.07
CA GLU A 24 0.73 41.06 10.89
C GLU A 24 0.04 41.64 12.13
N LYS A 25 -0.87 40.87 12.76
CA LYS A 25 -1.55 41.29 14.00
C LYS A 25 -0.59 41.36 15.18
N MET A 26 0.35 40.42 15.28
CA MET A 26 1.40 40.46 16.31
C MET A 26 2.29 41.70 16.17
N VAL A 27 2.71 42.03 14.95
CA VAL A 27 3.53 43.22 14.68
C VAL A 27 2.78 44.52 15.04
N LYS A 28 1.46 44.56 14.86
CA LYS A 28 0.62 45.69 15.24
C LYS A 28 0.30 45.76 16.74
N GLY A 29 0.70 44.74 17.52
CA GLY A 29 0.33 44.63 18.93
C GLY A 29 -1.15 44.37 19.15
N GLU A 30 -1.87 43.89 18.11
CA GLU A 30 -3.30 43.56 18.17
C GLU A 30 -3.55 42.15 18.72
N LEU A 31 -2.48 41.37 18.94
CA LEU A 31 -2.53 40.07 19.57
C LEU A 31 -2.23 40.20 21.07
N GLU A 32 -3.25 40.12 21.92
CA GLU A 32 -3.14 40.19 23.38
C GLU A 32 -2.76 38.84 24.05
N GLU A 33 -2.44 37.80 23.28
CA GLU A 33 -2.16 36.47 23.83
C GLU A 33 -0.71 36.29 24.28
N ASP A 34 -0.53 35.80 25.52
CA ASP A 34 0.76 35.36 26.05
C ASP A 34 1.13 34.01 25.41
N LEU A 35 1.63 34.09 24.18
CA LEU A 35 2.09 32.93 23.41
C LEU A 35 3.34 32.32 24.04
N PRO A 36 3.46 30.98 24.07
CA PRO A 36 4.70 30.31 24.45
C PRO A 36 5.88 30.80 23.61
N ASP A 37 7.07 30.87 24.20
CA ASP A 37 8.27 31.40 23.54
C ASP A 37 8.59 30.68 22.21
N GLU A 38 8.37 29.38 22.18
CA GLU A 38 8.57 28.54 20.98
C GLU A 38 7.63 28.95 19.83
N VAL A 39 6.39 29.33 20.15
CA VAL A 39 5.41 29.77 19.15
C VAL A 39 5.73 31.21 18.73
N ARG A 40 6.11 32.07 19.68
CA ARG A 40 6.55 33.44 19.39
C ARG A 40 7.77 33.46 18.46
N ALA A 41 8.68 32.51 18.62
CA ALA A 41 9.85 32.35 17.76
C ALA A 41 9.50 32.02 16.29
N LEU A 42 8.32 31.47 16.01
CA LEU A 42 7.86 31.24 14.65
C LEU A 42 7.39 32.53 13.96
N PHE A 43 6.96 33.53 14.73
CA PHE A 43 6.39 34.80 14.24
C PHE A 43 7.36 35.99 14.37
N VAL A 44 8.66 35.74 14.28
CA VAL A 44 9.69 36.81 14.35
C VAL A 44 9.68 37.65 13.07
N ASP A 45 9.58 36.98 11.91
CA ASP A 45 9.57 37.61 10.60
C ASP A 45 8.85 36.70 9.58
N LYS A 46 8.57 37.28 8.41
CA LYS A 46 7.84 36.61 7.34
C LYS A 46 8.57 35.37 6.80
N ASP A 47 9.89 35.44 6.64
CA ASP A 47 10.66 34.35 6.06
C ASP A 47 10.68 33.17 7.02
N THR A 48 10.81 33.42 8.33
CA THR A 48 10.70 32.37 9.36
C THR A 48 9.34 31.65 9.29
N VAL A 49 8.22 32.38 9.21
CA VAL A 49 6.87 31.78 9.07
C VAL A 49 6.76 30.95 7.80
N VAL A 50 7.13 31.53 6.65
CA VAL A 50 7.04 30.86 5.33
C VAL A 50 7.88 29.59 5.32
N ASN A 51 9.10 29.63 5.85
CA ASN A 51 9.99 28.48 5.91
C ASN A 51 9.46 27.38 6.84
N ALA A 52 8.89 27.75 8.00
CA ALA A 52 8.31 26.78 8.94
C ALA A 52 7.08 26.08 8.34
N VAL A 53 6.15 26.86 7.77
CA VAL A 53 4.94 26.33 7.13
C VAL A 53 5.29 25.52 5.87
N GLY A 54 6.27 25.96 5.09
CA GLY A 54 6.80 25.22 3.94
C GLY A 54 7.43 23.89 4.33
N SER A 55 8.26 23.87 5.39
CA SER A 55 8.85 22.63 5.91
C SER A 55 7.78 21.65 6.40
N SER A 56 6.72 22.15 7.04
CA SER A 56 5.58 21.31 7.44
C SER A 56 4.88 20.68 6.24
N HIS A 57 4.67 21.46 5.17
CA HIS A 57 4.07 21.00 3.93
C HIS A 57 4.92 19.92 3.25
N ASP A 58 6.23 20.12 3.14
CA ASP A 58 7.15 19.13 2.58
C ASP A 58 7.09 17.80 3.35
N ILE A 59 7.03 17.86 4.68
CA ILE A 59 6.88 16.68 5.54
C ILE A 59 5.54 15.97 5.30
N HIS A 60 4.45 16.72 5.11
CA HIS A 60 3.14 16.15 4.83
C HIS A 60 3.11 15.47 3.47
N LEU A 61 3.64 16.10 2.42
CA LEU A 61 3.77 15.50 1.10
C LEU A 61 4.61 14.22 1.15
N LEU A 62 5.74 14.24 1.84
CA LEU A 62 6.58 13.05 2.01
C LEU A 62 5.80 11.89 2.68
N LYS A 63 4.98 12.18 3.69
CA LYS A 63 4.13 11.16 4.33
C LYS A 63 3.08 10.60 3.36
N ILE A 64 2.47 11.46 2.53
CA ILE A 64 1.51 11.04 1.51
C ILE A 64 2.18 10.14 0.48
N ASP A 65 3.35 10.54 -0.01
CA ASP A 65 4.11 9.82 -1.04
C ASP A 65 4.59 8.45 -0.54
N ASN A 66 5.16 8.40 0.67
CA ASN A 66 5.55 7.12 1.29
C ASN A 66 4.35 6.18 1.44
N ARG A 67 3.18 6.72 1.79
CA ARG A 67 1.97 5.90 1.93
C ARG A 67 1.45 5.41 0.58
N GLU A 68 1.54 6.24 -0.46
CA GLU A 68 1.24 5.86 -1.84
C GLU A 68 2.10 4.69 -2.28
N ASP A 69 3.43 4.81 -2.12
CA ASP A 69 4.39 3.79 -2.50
C ASP A 69 4.18 2.47 -1.75
N GLU A 70 3.92 2.52 -0.45
CA GLU A 70 3.58 1.35 0.35
C GLU A 70 2.34 0.62 -0.18
N LEU A 71 1.26 1.36 -0.46
CA LEU A 71 0.01 0.77 -0.93
C LEU A 71 0.17 0.14 -2.32
N VAL A 72 0.80 0.86 -3.25
CA VAL A 72 1.06 0.38 -4.61
C VAL A 72 1.94 -0.87 -4.57
N THR A 73 3.03 -0.84 -3.80
CA THR A 73 3.95 -1.98 -3.65
C THR A 73 3.23 -3.21 -3.09
N ARG A 74 2.42 -3.02 -2.04
CA ARG A 74 1.66 -4.11 -1.42
C ARG A 74 0.62 -4.72 -2.35
N VAL A 75 -0.12 -3.90 -3.09
CA VAL A 75 -1.15 -4.39 -4.03
C VAL A 75 -0.50 -5.17 -5.17
N ASN A 76 0.57 -4.65 -5.76
CA ASN A 76 1.29 -5.32 -6.83
C ASN A 76 1.89 -6.65 -6.35
N SER A 77 2.55 -6.64 -5.18
CA SER A 77 3.08 -7.86 -4.57
C SER A 77 1.97 -8.89 -4.35
N TRP A 78 0.86 -8.49 -3.72
CA TRP A 78 -0.26 -9.39 -3.49
C TRP A 78 -0.81 -9.99 -4.79
N CYS A 79 -0.97 -9.17 -5.84
CA CYS A 79 -1.42 -9.63 -7.15
C CYS A 79 -0.48 -10.69 -7.75
N THR A 80 0.83 -10.42 -7.77
CA THR A 80 1.83 -11.38 -8.25
C THR A 80 1.78 -12.69 -7.47
N HIS A 81 1.73 -12.62 -6.14
CA HIS A 81 1.66 -13.82 -5.30
C HIS A 81 0.37 -14.62 -5.52
N LEU A 82 -0.75 -13.93 -5.74
CA LEU A 82 -2.03 -14.58 -6.02
C LEU A 82 -2.00 -15.33 -7.35
N VAL A 83 -1.50 -14.69 -8.42
CA VAL A 83 -1.37 -15.31 -9.74
C VAL A 83 -0.42 -16.52 -9.69
N ASP A 84 0.74 -16.38 -9.04
CA ASP A 84 1.69 -17.47 -8.87
C ASP A 84 1.09 -18.65 -8.12
N LYS A 85 0.31 -18.37 -7.06
CA LYS A 85 -0.40 -19.40 -6.31
C LYS A 85 -1.40 -20.13 -7.19
N ILE A 86 -2.25 -19.41 -7.93
CA ILE A 86 -3.25 -19.99 -8.82
C ILE A 86 -2.58 -20.91 -9.86
N HIS A 87 -1.50 -20.44 -10.49
CA HIS A 87 -0.75 -21.26 -11.46
C HIS A 87 -0.18 -22.54 -10.83
N LYS A 88 0.44 -22.44 -9.65
CA LYS A 88 1.00 -23.60 -8.94
C LYS A 88 -0.10 -24.59 -8.55
N ASP A 89 -1.21 -24.09 -8.01
CA ASP A 89 -2.34 -24.91 -7.57
C ASP A 89 -2.95 -25.65 -8.77
N GLU A 90 -3.11 -24.98 -9.92
CA GLU A 90 -3.66 -25.58 -11.13
C GLU A 90 -2.73 -26.65 -11.74
N ILE A 91 -1.41 -26.39 -11.78
CA ILE A 91 -0.42 -27.39 -12.21
C ILE A 91 -0.49 -28.62 -11.29
N MET A 92 -0.57 -28.42 -9.97
CA MET A 92 -0.65 -29.50 -9.01
C MET A 92 -1.97 -30.29 -9.14
N ARG A 93 -3.09 -29.60 -9.34
CA ARG A 93 -4.41 -30.20 -9.59
C ARG A 93 -4.36 -31.10 -10.83
N ASN A 94 -3.84 -30.58 -11.95
CA ASN A 94 -3.72 -31.34 -13.19
C ASN A 94 -2.80 -32.56 -13.01
N ARG A 95 -1.63 -32.40 -12.38
CA ARG A 95 -0.69 -33.51 -12.12
C ARG A 95 -1.31 -34.61 -11.26
N ARG A 96 -2.07 -34.24 -10.22
CA ARG A 96 -2.82 -35.23 -9.41
C ARG A 96 -3.82 -35.98 -10.26
N ARG A 97 -4.58 -35.27 -11.10
CA ARG A 97 -5.57 -35.91 -11.96
C ARG A 97 -4.96 -36.87 -12.97
N VAL A 98 -3.84 -36.50 -13.60
CA VAL A 98 -3.10 -37.39 -14.51
C VAL A 98 -2.59 -38.63 -13.76
N LYS A 99 -2.06 -38.46 -12.54
CA LYS A 99 -1.61 -39.58 -11.72
C LYS A 99 -2.76 -40.54 -11.37
N GLU A 100 -3.92 -40.01 -10.96
CA GLU A 100 -5.12 -40.81 -10.68
C GLU A 100 -5.55 -41.64 -11.89
N ILE A 101 -5.56 -41.02 -13.09
CA ILE A 101 -5.93 -41.70 -14.33
C ILE A 101 -4.96 -42.85 -14.61
N ASN A 102 -3.65 -42.61 -14.53
CA ASN A 102 -2.65 -43.65 -14.77
C ASN A 102 -2.78 -44.80 -13.75
N GLN A 103 -2.93 -44.47 -12.46
CA GLN A 103 -3.13 -45.48 -11.42
C GLN A 103 -4.38 -46.34 -11.65
N TYR A 104 -5.46 -45.73 -12.15
CA TYR A 104 -6.67 -46.47 -12.49
C TYR A 104 -6.45 -47.40 -13.69
N ILE A 105 -5.76 -46.93 -14.72
CA ILE A 105 -5.40 -47.75 -15.89
C ILE A 105 -4.55 -48.95 -15.45
N ASP A 106 -3.50 -48.71 -14.68
CA ASP A 106 -2.62 -49.75 -14.16
C ASP A 106 -3.41 -50.78 -13.34
N HIS A 107 -4.31 -50.31 -12.47
CA HIS A 107 -5.18 -51.20 -11.68
C HIS A 107 -6.07 -52.07 -12.58
N MET A 108 -6.75 -51.46 -13.55
CA MET A 108 -7.63 -52.19 -14.47
C MET A 108 -6.87 -53.21 -15.33
N GLN A 109 -5.65 -52.90 -15.76
CA GLN A 109 -4.80 -53.84 -16.50
C GLN A 109 -4.43 -55.05 -15.63
N ASN A 110 -4.02 -54.81 -14.38
CA ASN A 110 -3.72 -55.91 -13.45
C ASN A 110 -4.95 -56.80 -13.19
N GLU A 111 -6.15 -56.22 -13.06
CA GLU A 111 -7.38 -57.01 -12.89
C GLU A 111 -7.69 -57.88 -14.11
N LEU A 112 -7.46 -57.37 -15.33
CA LEU A 112 -7.62 -58.15 -16.57
C LEU A 112 -6.61 -59.28 -16.66
N ASP A 113 -5.32 -59.00 -16.41
CA ASP A 113 -4.26 -60.01 -16.43
C ASP A 113 -4.53 -61.14 -15.42
N ASN A 114 -5.07 -60.80 -14.25
CA ASN A 114 -5.44 -61.79 -13.23
C ASN A 114 -6.61 -62.68 -13.67
N LEU A 115 -7.60 -62.14 -14.38
CA LEU A 115 -8.71 -62.92 -14.93
C LEU A 115 -8.24 -63.88 -16.02
N GLU A 116 -7.42 -63.41 -16.97
CA GLU A 116 -6.84 -64.25 -18.03
C GLU A 116 -5.98 -65.38 -17.45
N CYS A 117 -5.26 -65.13 -16.35
CA CYS A 117 -4.48 -66.16 -15.67
C CYS A 117 -5.36 -67.21 -14.97
N SER A 118 -6.51 -66.81 -14.43
CA SER A 118 -7.49 -67.72 -13.82
C SER A 118 -8.08 -68.69 -14.84
N ASP A 119 -8.44 -68.19 -16.03
CA ASP A 119 -9.05 -68.98 -17.11
C ASP A 119 -8.08 -69.99 -17.76
N ILE A 120 -6.77 -69.86 -17.52
CA ILE A 120 -5.73 -70.79 -18.01
C ILE A 120 -5.50 -71.96 -17.03
N ILE A 121 -5.91 -71.81 -15.77
CA ILE A 121 -5.64 -72.79 -14.70
C ILE A 121 -6.84 -73.75 -14.47
N ASP A 122 -8.04 -73.38 -14.93
CA ASP A 122 -9.23 -74.25 -15.00
C ASP A 122 -9.29 -75.06 -16.32
#